data_AF-A0A0L7KH71-F1
#
_entry.id   AF-A0A0L7KH71-F1
#
_cell.length_a   1.000
_cell.length_b   1.000
_cell.length_c   1.000
_cell.angle_alpha   90.00
_cell.angle_beta   90.00
_cell.angle_gamma   90.00
#
_symmetry.space_group_name_H-M   'P 1'
#
loop_
_entity.id
_entity.type
_entity.pdbx_description
1 polymer ?
#
loop_
_entity_poly.entity_id
_entity_poly.type
_entity_poly.pdbx_seq_one_letter_code
_entity_poly.pdbx_strand_id
1 'polypeptide(L)'
;MGGDGGSLPQRVDLVRMKNKKLRENTGSLGYEKNTLVNVNQNKYNKKELREYHFNRCVISEELLKEPFFCCRLGYLYNKEHAFQLLLVKKQNKKKRKKDTFEKFAHVDSLKDLVLCKNKLNEEGKLICLISKEIINSTSGGICLFSCGCVFSKKVFNRVNISEDKMCITCNKQYKESDIIEIGVEDVALLEEKQKSIIKKRKLEKKKKDSFLQAKKEMKNNDAVK
;
A
#
# COMPACT_ATOMS: atom_id res chain seq x y z
N MET A 1 -44.49 -24.80 36.84
CA MET A 1 -44.87 -23.89 35.73
C MET A 1 -43.56 -23.49 35.06
N GLY A 2 -43.10 -24.03 33.94
CA GLY A 2 -43.81 -24.59 32.80
C GLY A 2 -43.63 -23.65 31.61
N GLY A 3 -42.55 -23.83 30.85
CA GLY A 3 -42.52 -23.42 29.44
C GLY A 3 -41.78 -22.12 29.07
N ASP A 4 -40.49 -21.98 29.41
CA ASP A 4 -39.59 -21.17 28.56
C ASP A 4 -39.21 -21.98 27.32
N GLY A 5 -40.21 -22.24 26.48
CA GLY A 5 -40.01 -22.70 25.13
C GLY A 5 -39.35 -21.56 24.37
N GLY A 6 -38.01 -21.53 24.39
CA GLY A 6 -37.22 -20.60 23.61
C GLY A 6 -37.69 -20.64 22.16
N SER A 7 -38.42 -19.60 21.75
CA SER A 7 -38.90 -19.48 20.39
C SER A 7 -37.68 -19.43 19.48
N LEU A 8 -37.58 -20.41 18.58
CA LEU A 8 -36.55 -20.40 17.55
C LEU A 8 -36.74 -19.11 16.73
N PRO A 9 -35.73 -18.22 16.69
CA PRO A 9 -35.87 -16.94 16.03
C PRO A 9 -36.22 -17.15 14.56
N GLN A 10 -37.30 -16.54 14.11
CA GLN A 10 -37.76 -16.72 12.75
C GLN A 10 -36.82 -15.97 11.80
N ARG A 11 -36.78 -16.37 10.52
CA ARG A 11 -35.90 -15.73 9.51
C ARG A 11 -36.09 -14.21 9.45
N VAL A 12 -37.32 -13.73 9.66
CA VAL A 12 -37.65 -12.29 9.69
C VAL A 12 -37.00 -11.57 10.87
N ASP A 13 -36.89 -12.21 12.03
CA ASP A 13 -36.26 -11.64 13.23
C ASP A 13 -34.75 -11.58 13.05
N LEU A 14 -34.15 -12.64 12.49
CA LEU A 14 -32.73 -12.67 12.14
C LEU A 14 -32.36 -11.56 11.14
N VAL A 15 -33.23 -11.27 10.16
CA VAL A 15 -33.02 -10.17 9.20
C VAL A 15 -33.13 -8.81 9.89
N ARG A 16 -34.13 -8.62 10.77
CA ARG A 16 -34.33 -7.36 11.52
C ARG A 16 -33.22 -7.09 12.55
N MET A 17 -32.60 -8.16 13.08
CA MET A 17 -31.51 -8.08 14.07
C MET A 17 -30.11 -8.03 13.43
N LYS A 18 -29.97 -8.31 12.11
CA LYS A 18 -28.68 -8.40 11.40
C LYS A 18 -27.75 -7.20 11.57
N ASN A 19 -28.32 -5.99 11.71
CA ASN A 19 -27.56 -4.73 11.83
C ASN A 19 -27.74 -4.06 13.20
N LYS A 20 -28.30 -4.76 14.18
CA LYS A 20 -28.48 -4.26 15.54
C LYS A 20 -27.50 -4.96 16.47
N LYS A 21 -26.90 -4.22 17.38
CA LYS A 21 -26.10 -4.78 18.47
C LYS A 21 -26.53 -4.14 19.77
N LEU A 22 -26.33 -4.85 20.86
CA LEU A 22 -26.51 -4.31 22.19
C LEU A 22 -25.40 -3.31 22.45
N ARG A 23 -25.72 -2.17 23.06
CA ARG A 23 -24.73 -1.19 23.49
C ARG A 23 -23.90 -1.78 24.63
N GLU A 24 -22.60 -1.99 24.41
CA GLU A 24 -21.69 -2.59 25.40
C GLU A 24 -21.08 -1.56 26.38
N ASN A 25 -21.15 -0.27 26.06
CA ASN A 25 -20.52 0.77 26.87
C ASN A 25 -21.31 1.03 28.17
N THR A 26 -20.61 0.97 29.30
CA THR A 26 -21.12 1.39 30.60
C THR A 26 -21.07 2.91 30.70
N GLY A 27 -22.19 3.59 30.42
CA GLY A 27 -22.46 4.85 31.10
C GLY A 27 -22.41 4.59 32.62
N SER A 28 -21.86 5.54 33.38
CA SER A 28 -21.57 5.41 34.82
C SER A 28 -22.76 5.03 35.70
N LEU A 29 -23.99 5.13 35.19
CA LEU A 29 -25.22 4.75 35.90
C LEU A 29 -25.92 3.47 35.40
N GLY A 30 -25.35 2.72 34.45
CA GLY A 30 -25.84 1.37 34.11
C GLY A 30 -27.22 1.26 33.43
N TYR A 31 -27.97 2.35 33.25
CA TYR A 31 -29.31 2.36 32.63
C TYR A 31 -29.34 2.09 31.11
N GLU A 32 -28.18 2.06 30.44
CA GLU A 32 -28.11 1.94 28.98
C GLU A 32 -27.73 0.53 28.49
N LYS A 33 -27.41 -0.40 29.40
CA LYS A 33 -27.09 -1.79 29.05
C LYS A 33 -28.31 -2.43 28.40
N ASN A 34 -28.09 -3.20 27.34
CA ASN A 34 -29.12 -3.92 26.58
C ASN A 34 -30.04 -3.06 25.69
N THR A 35 -29.71 -1.78 25.46
CA THR A 35 -30.36 -1.02 24.39
C THR A 35 -29.88 -1.53 23.02
N LEU A 36 -30.84 -1.95 22.18
CA LEU A 36 -30.56 -2.33 20.79
C LEU A 36 -30.29 -1.07 19.99
N VAL A 37 -29.03 -0.84 19.66
CA VAL A 37 -28.61 0.24 18.78
C VAL A 37 -28.44 -0.30 17.37
N ASN A 38 -28.89 0.47 16.39
CA ASN A 38 -28.49 0.24 15.01
C ASN A 38 -26.98 0.45 14.96
N VAL A 39 -26.24 -0.59 14.61
CA VAL A 39 -24.86 -0.41 14.20
C VAL A 39 -24.95 0.23 12.84
N ASN A 40 -24.86 1.55 12.82
CA ASN A 40 -24.43 2.27 11.63
C ASN A 40 -23.02 1.75 11.37
N GLN A 41 -22.97 0.63 10.66
CA GLN A 41 -21.78 0.22 9.98
C GLN A 41 -21.59 1.33 8.96
N ASN A 42 -20.82 2.35 9.34
CA ASN A 42 -20.01 3.12 8.42
C ASN A 42 -18.99 2.13 7.81
N LYS A 43 -19.51 1.07 7.17
CA LYS A 43 -18.80 0.21 6.27
C LYS A 43 -18.62 1.12 5.06
N TYR A 44 -17.55 1.90 5.12
CA TYR A 44 -17.05 2.59 3.94
C TYR A 44 -17.08 1.60 2.80
N ASN A 45 -17.72 2.01 1.71
CA ASN A 45 -17.85 1.12 0.57
C ASN A 45 -16.43 0.82 0.09
N LYS A 46 -16.12 -0.43 -0.25
CA LYS A 46 -14.75 -0.80 -0.68
C LYS A 46 -14.23 0.10 -1.80
N LYS A 47 -15.14 0.53 -2.67
CA LYS A 47 -14.91 1.50 -3.75
C LYS A 47 -14.49 2.89 -3.24
N GLU A 48 -15.15 3.39 -2.20
CA GLU A 48 -14.85 4.70 -1.60
C GLU A 48 -13.49 4.68 -0.90
N LEU A 49 -13.18 3.61 -0.17
CA LEU A 49 -11.86 3.43 0.44
C LEU A 49 -10.75 3.38 -0.63
N ARG A 50 -11.01 2.70 -1.74
CA ARG A 50 -10.06 2.65 -2.85
C ARG A 50 -9.82 4.02 -3.44
N GLU A 51 -10.87 4.79 -3.68
CA GLU A 51 -10.75 6.15 -4.18
C GLU A 51 -10.03 7.07 -3.20
N TYR A 52 -10.29 6.90 -1.90
CA TYR A 52 -9.59 7.60 -0.83
C TYR A 52 -8.08 7.37 -0.91
N HIS A 53 -7.65 6.10 -1.02
CA HIS A 53 -6.22 5.74 -1.09
C HIS A 53 -5.56 6.05 -2.44
N PHE A 54 -6.32 6.11 -3.53
CA PHE A 54 -5.78 6.34 -4.87
C PHE A 54 -5.29 7.78 -5.06
N ASN A 55 -5.92 8.74 -4.38
CA ASN A 55 -5.63 10.17 -4.52
C ASN A 55 -4.92 10.76 -3.29
N ARG A 56 -4.58 9.95 -2.29
CA ARG A 56 -3.94 10.41 -1.05
C ARG A 56 -2.60 9.76 -0.79
N CYS A 57 -1.74 10.52 -0.14
CA CYS A 57 -0.48 10.04 0.41
C CYS A 57 -0.78 9.05 1.55
N VAL A 58 -0.18 7.86 1.50
CA VAL A 58 -0.44 6.82 2.52
C VAL A 58 0.13 7.19 3.90
N ILE A 59 1.10 8.12 3.96
CA ILE A 59 1.72 8.54 5.23
C ILE A 59 0.94 9.67 5.89
N SER A 60 0.61 10.71 5.13
CA SER A 60 0.00 11.93 5.67
C SER A 60 -1.51 11.99 5.49
N GLU A 61 -2.09 11.12 4.66
CA GLU A 61 -3.51 11.14 4.27
C GLU A 61 -3.96 12.45 3.58
N GLU A 62 -3.01 13.31 3.22
CA GLU A 62 -3.25 14.48 2.37
C GLU A 62 -3.42 14.07 0.91
N LEU A 63 -4.06 14.95 0.13
CA LEU A 63 -4.12 14.81 -1.33
C LEU A 63 -2.71 14.73 -1.93
N LEU A 64 -2.59 13.98 -3.03
CA LEU A 64 -1.34 13.90 -3.77
C LEU A 64 -0.95 15.29 -4.29
N LYS A 65 0.34 15.60 -4.18
CA LYS A 65 0.95 16.84 -4.70
C LYS A 65 2.12 16.50 -5.61
N GLU A 66 2.30 17.27 -6.68
CA GLU A 66 3.48 17.16 -7.51
C GLU A 66 4.70 17.75 -6.79
N PRO A 67 5.87 17.12 -6.80
CA PRO A 67 6.17 15.75 -7.25
C PRO A 67 5.87 14.67 -6.20
N PHE A 68 5.55 13.44 -6.65
CA PHE A 68 5.22 12.30 -5.79
C PHE A 68 5.99 11.02 -6.15
N PHE A 69 6.06 10.08 -5.21
CA PHE A 69 6.69 8.78 -5.34
C PHE A 69 5.67 7.63 -5.35
N CYS A 70 6.00 6.55 -6.06
CA CYS A 70 5.32 5.27 -5.99
C CYS A 70 6.23 4.19 -5.42
N CYS A 71 5.69 3.30 -4.60
CA CYS A 71 6.41 2.14 -4.08
C CYS A 71 6.03 0.84 -4.82
N ARG A 72 6.84 -0.21 -4.66
CA ARG A 72 6.62 -1.55 -5.22
C ARG A 72 5.30 -2.23 -4.83
N LEU A 73 4.62 -1.74 -3.78
CA LEU A 73 3.29 -2.22 -3.39
C LEU A 73 2.13 -1.49 -4.10
N GLY A 74 2.42 -0.43 -4.88
CA GLY A 74 1.40 0.40 -5.52
C GLY A 74 0.87 1.54 -4.65
N TYR A 75 1.52 1.81 -3.50
CA TYR A 75 1.24 2.96 -2.67
C TYR A 75 1.93 4.22 -3.18
N LEU A 76 1.25 5.35 -2.97
CA LEU A 76 1.68 6.68 -3.39
C LEU A 76 2.07 7.54 -2.18
N TYR A 77 3.09 8.35 -2.36
CA TYR A 77 3.66 9.17 -1.30
C TYR A 77 4.04 10.54 -1.83
N ASN A 78 3.67 11.60 -1.13
CA ASN A 78 4.19 12.93 -1.43
C ASN A 78 5.70 12.95 -1.10
N LYS A 79 6.46 13.72 -1.90
CA LYS A 79 7.92 13.80 -1.78
C LYS A 79 8.38 14.10 -0.35
N GLU A 80 7.78 15.10 0.28
CA GLU A 80 8.15 15.56 1.63
C GLU A 80 7.97 14.46 2.68
N HIS A 81 6.80 13.84 2.73
CA HIS A 81 6.50 12.80 3.71
C HIS A 81 7.29 11.51 3.48
N ALA A 82 7.59 11.17 2.21
CA ALA A 82 8.47 10.05 1.89
C ALA A 82 9.87 10.26 2.49
N PHE A 83 10.43 11.47 2.37
CA PHE A 83 11.72 11.80 2.97
C PHE A 83 11.67 11.83 4.50
N GLN A 84 10.64 12.43 5.10
CA GLN A 84 10.44 12.45 6.54
C GLN A 84 10.43 11.02 7.11
N LEU A 85 9.70 10.10 6.48
CA LEU A 85 9.67 8.70 6.89
C LEU A 85 11.05 8.03 6.84
N LEU A 86 11.80 8.24 5.76
CA LEU A 86 13.16 7.68 5.63
C LEU A 86 14.13 8.24 6.67
N LEU A 87 14.00 9.53 7.03
CA LEU A 87 14.82 10.18 8.05
C LEU A 87 14.51 9.61 9.45
N VAL A 88 13.23 9.52 9.82
CA VAL A 88 12.80 8.98 11.12
C VAL A 88 13.29 7.53 11.28
N LYS A 89 13.19 6.71 10.24
CA LYS A 89 13.71 5.33 10.26
C LYS A 89 15.22 5.26 10.46
N LYS A 90 16.00 6.13 9.82
CA LYS A 90 17.45 6.20 10.03
C LYS A 90 17.80 6.56 11.47
N GLN A 91 17.04 7.47 12.09
CA GLN A 91 17.23 7.85 13.49
C GLN A 91 16.86 6.72 14.45
N ASN A 92 15.74 6.02 14.21
CA ASN A 92 15.29 4.91 15.06
C ASN A 92 16.25 3.72 15.03
N LYS A 93 16.85 3.41 13.86
CA LYS A 93 17.90 2.39 13.75
C LYS A 93 19.10 2.68 14.66
N LYS A 94 19.46 3.95 14.87
CA LYS A 94 20.52 4.35 15.82
C LYS A 94 20.07 4.20 17.28
N LYS A 95 18.80 4.50 17.58
CA LYS A 95 18.24 4.53 18.95
C LYS A 95 17.66 3.18 19.43
N ARG A 96 17.71 2.11 18.62
CA ARG A 96 17.14 0.77 18.93
C ARG A 96 15.69 0.80 19.48
N LYS A 97 14.88 1.77 19.07
CA LYS A 97 13.46 1.85 19.46
C LYS A 97 12.61 0.94 18.57
N LYS A 98 11.60 0.27 19.15
CA LYS A 98 10.61 -0.52 18.39
C LYS A 98 9.92 0.40 17.38
N ASP A 99 9.92 -0.02 16.12
CA ASP A 99 9.40 0.78 15.01
C ASP A 99 7.88 0.92 15.10
N THR A 100 7.38 2.13 15.34
CA THR A 100 5.95 2.48 15.22
C THR A 100 5.42 2.39 13.78
N PHE A 101 6.26 2.00 12.82
CA PHE A 101 6.01 2.05 11.37
C PHE A 101 6.08 0.67 10.70
N GLU A 102 5.60 -0.39 11.36
CA GLU A 102 5.55 -1.74 10.77
C GLU A 102 4.79 -1.77 9.44
N LYS A 103 3.72 -0.97 9.32
CA LYS A 103 2.94 -0.77 8.09
C LYS A 103 3.78 -0.30 6.89
N PHE A 104 4.91 0.37 7.15
CA PHE A 104 5.80 0.89 6.13
C PHE A 104 7.14 0.15 6.06
N ALA A 105 7.26 -1.03 6.65
CA ALA A 105 8.50 -1.81 6.66
C ALA A 105 9.03 -2.12 5.24
N HIS A 106 8.16 -2.08 4.22
CA HIS A 106 8.54 -2.22 2.82
C HIS A 106 9.30 -1.02 2.24
N VAL A 107 9.34 0.15 2.87
CA VAL A 107 10.13 1.30 2.39
C VAL A 107 11.31 1.55 3.33
N ASP A 108 12.52 1.17 2.91
CA ASP A 108 13.74 1.31 3.74
C ASP A 108 14.72 2.33 3.14
N SER A 109 14.68 2.49 1.82
CA SER A 109 15.61 3.31 1.06
C SER A 109 14.92 3.99 -0.13
N LEU A 110 15.57 5.01 -0.69
CA LEU A 110 15.08 5.67 -1.91
C LEU A 110 15.04 4.73 -3.12
N LYS A 111 15.75 3.59 -3.10
CA LYS A 111 15.71 2.59 -4.17
C LYS A 111 14.38 1.83 -4.23
N ASP A 112 13.62 1.88 -3.13
CA ASP A 112 12.32 1.22 -3.01
C ASP A 112 11.17 2.11 -3.48
N LEU A 113 11.50 3.35 -3.85
CA LEU A 113 10.58 4.38 -4.33
C LEU A 113 11.00 4.81 -5.74
N VAL A 114 10.01 5.14 -6.56
CA VAL A 114 10.24 5.69 -7.89
C VAL A 114 9.48 7.00 -8.02
N LEU A 115 10.19 8.01 -8.51
CA LEU A 115 9.62 9.33 -8.75
C LEU A 115 8.70 9.24 -9.97
N CYS A 116 7.43 9.58 -9.78
CA CYS A 116 6.47 9.55 -10.87
C CYS A 116 6.60 10.82 -11.72
N LYS A 117 6.54 10.66 -13.05
CA LYS A 117 6.61 11.77 -14.02
C LYS A 117 5.25 12.35 -14.38
N ASN A 118 4.19 11.74 -13.88
CA ASN A 118 2.82 12.11 -14.23
C ASN A 118 2.43 13.44 -13.60
N LYS A 119 1.59 14.15 -14.34
CA LYS A 119 0.89 15.32 -13.82
C LYS A 119 -0.33 14.90 -13.01
N LEU A 120 -0.69 15.73 -12.05
CA LEU A 120 -1.92 15.69 -11.29
C LEU A 120 -2.87 16.76 -11.82
N ASN A 121 -4.16 16.51 -11.70
CA ASN A 121 -5.16 17.54 -11.94
C ASN A 121 -5.20 18.53 -10.76
N GLU A 122 -5.92 19.65 -10.91
CA GLU A 122 -6.14 20.64 -9.85
C GLU A 122 -6.75 20.01 -8.57
N GLU A 123 -7.52 18.94 -8.74
CA GLU A 123 -8.13 18.14 -7.65
C GLU A 123 -7.17 17.09 -7.04
N GLY A 124 -5.90 17.03 -7.45
CA GLY A 124 -4.93 16.05 -6.97
C GLY A 124 -5.13 14.62 -7.53
N LYS A 125 -5.93 14.47 -8.60
CA LYS A 125 -6.19 13.18 -9.26
C LYS A 125 -5.10 12.85 -10.28
N LEU A 126 -4.74 11.57 -10.38
CA LEU A 126 -3.71 11.08 -11.31
C LEU A 126 -4.16 11.14 -12.77
N ILE A 127 -3.34 11.72 -13.65
CA ILE A 127 -3.58 11.75 -15.09
C ILE A 127 -2.70 10.70 -15.79
N CYS A 128 -3.28 9.94 -16.71
CA CYS A 128 -2.57 8.95 -17.52
C CYS A 128 -1.65 9.63 -18.55
N LEU A 129 -0.40 9.17 -18.70
CA LEU A 129 0.54 9.76 -19.68
C LEU A 129 0.18 9.49 -21.15
N ILE A 130 -0.57 8.42 -21.44
CA ILE A 130 -0.95 8.05 -22.81
C ILE A 130 -2.30 8.69 -23.18
N SER A 131 -3.34 8.39 -22.41
CA SER A 131 -4.69 8.89 -22.71
C SER A 131 -4.92 10.35 -22.31
N LYS A 132 -4.06 10.92 -21.45
CA LYS A 132 -4.26 12.26 -20.84
C LYS A 132 -5.57 12.41 -20.06
N GLU A 133 -6.22 11.30 -19.74
CA GLU A 133 -7.44 11.25 -18.94
C GLU A 133 -7.10 10.95 -17.48
N ILE A 134 -8.01 11.34 -16.59
CA ILE A 134 -7.95 11.01 -15.17
C ILE A 134 -8.08 9.50 -15.01
N ILE A 135 -7.17 8.91 -14.24
CA ILE A 135 -7.19 7.48 -13.97
C ILE A 135 -8.25 7.20 -12.91
N ASN A 136 -9.26 6.41 -13.28
CA ASN A 136 -10.30 6.00 -12.34
C ASN A 136 -9.75 4.98 -11.34
N SER A 137 -10.04 5.21 -10.06
CA SER A 137 -9.70 4.32 -8.96
C SER A 137 -10.21 2.89 -9.19
N THR A 138 -11.39 2.73 -9.78
CA THR A 138 -12.00 1.41 -10.07
C THR A 138 -11.23 0.61 -11.12
N SER A 139 -10.77 1.25 -12.20
CA SER A 139 -9.99 0.58 -13.23
C SER A 139 -8.56 0.29 -12.78
N GLY A 140 -8.06 1.03 -11.78
CA GLY A 140 -6.68 0.94 -11.32
C GLY A 140 -5.69 1.61 -12.27
N GLY A 141 -4.54 1.96 -11.71
CA GLY A 141 -3.40 2.48 -12.45
C GLY A 141 -2.28 1.45 -12.52
N ILE A 142 -1.38 1.58 -13.48
CA ILE A 142 -0.13 0.84 -13.56
C ILE A 142 1.02 1.83 -13.57
N CYS A 143 1.99 1.64 -12.69
CA CYS A 143 3.24 2.38 -12.67
C CYS A 143 4.39 1.46 -13.09
N LEU A 144 5.23 1.93 -13.99
CA LEU A 144 6.48 1.25 -14.34
C LEU A 144 7.61 1.72 -13.42
N PHE A 145 8.14 0.81 -12.60
CA PHE A 145 9.20 1.11 -11.64
C PHE A 145 10.52 1.52 -12.32
N SER A 146 10.81 1.05 -13.54
CA SER A 146 12.05 1.41 -14.25
C SER A 146 12.13 2.88 -14.65
N CYS A 147 10.99 3.54 -14.85
CA CYS A 147 10.93 4.89 -15.43
C CYS A 147 10.04 5.89 -14.68
N GLY A 148 9.12 5.41 -13.84
CA GLY A 148 8.16 6.25 -13.11
C GLY A 148 7.00 6.76 -13.96
N CYS A 149 6.72 6.16 -15.11
CA CYS A 149 5.54 6.48 -15.89
C CYS A 149 4.32 5.72 -15.35
N VAL A 150 3.22 6.44 -15.15
CA VAL A 150 1.93 5.90 -14.71
C VAL A 150 0.92 5.93 -15.86
N PHE A 151 0.17 4.84 -15.99
CA PHE A 151 -0.81 4.60 -17.03
C PHE A 151 -2.12 4.07 -16.42
N SER A 152 -3.22 4.23 -17.14
CA SER A 152 -4.45 3.48 -16.80
C SER A 152 -4.26 2.00 -17.14
N LYS A 153 -4.72 1.10 -16.26
CA LYS A 153 -4.64 -0.36 -16.49
C LYS A 153 -5.26 -0.78 -17.83
N LYS A 154 -6.38 -0.15 -18.19
CA LYS A 154 -7.08 -0.39 -19.47
C LYS A 154 -6.22 -0.04 -20.69
N VAL A 155 -5.51 1.08 -20.62
CA VAL A 155 -4.69 1.57 -21.73
C VAL A 155 -3.43 0.72 -21.84
N PHE A 156 -2.76 0.47 -20.71
CA PHE A 156 -1.54 -0.33 -20.67
C PHE A 156 -1.75 -1.75 -21.22
N ASN A 157 -2.86 -2.41 -20.86
CA ASN A 157 -3.16 -3.76 -21.35
C ASN A 157 -3.45 -3.80 -22.86
N ARG A 158 -3.91 -2.70 -23.46
CA ARG A 158 -4.16 -2.63 -24.91
C ARG A 158 -2.89 -2.35 -25.70
N VAL A 159 -1.98 -1.54 -25.17
CA VAL A 159 -0.79 -1.07 -25.91
C VAL A 159 0.38 -2.05 -25.83
N ASN A 160 0.52 -2.80 -24.74
CA ASN A 160 1.60 -3.79 -24.57
C ASN A 160 1.34 -5.14 -25.24
N ILE A 161 0.50 -5.18 -26.27
CA ILE A 161 0.30 -6.36 -27.11
C ILE A 161 1.55 -6.59 -28.00
N SER A 162 2.39 -5.56 -28.18
CA SER A 162 3.64 -5.61 -28.95
C SER A 162 4.80 -6.19 -28.14
N GLU A 163 5.61 -7.06 -28.75
CA GLU A 163 6.59 -7.97 -28.13
C GLU A 163 7.77 -7.26 -27.40
N ASP A 164 7.97 -5.97 -27.65
CA ASP A 164 9.04 -5.19 -27.04
C ASP A 164 8.62 -4.63 -25.67
N LYS A 165 9.26 -5.11 -24.60
CA LYS A 165 9.05 -4.65 -23.20
C LYS A 165 9.62 -3.24 -22.96
N MET A 166 9.10 -2.25 -23.68
CA MET A 166 9.54 -0.86 -23.69
C MET A 166 8.42 0.09 -23.29
N CYS A 167 8.75 1.09 -22.48
CA CYS A 167 7.81 2.11 -22.07
C CYS A 167 7.47 3.04 -23.24
N ILE A 168 6.21 3.09 -23.66
CA ILE A 168 5.73 3.88 -24.81
C ILE A 168 6.04 5.38 -24.71
N THR A 169 6.11 5.94 -23.48
CA THR A 169 6.32 7.38 -23.30
C THR A 169 7.79 7.78 -23.25
N CYS A 170 8.69 6.89 -22.83
CA CYS A 170 10.10 7.25 -22.62
C CYS A 170 11.11 6.25 -23.19
N ASN A 171 10.63 5.25 -23.94
CA ASN A 171 11.38 4.20 -24.61
C ASN A 171 12.36 3.44 -23.70
N LYS A 172 12.10 3.42 -22.39
CA LYS A 172 12.91 2.67 -21.42
C LYS A 172 12.43 1.23 -21.36
N GLN A 173 13.37 0.30 -21.45
CA GLN A 173 13.09 -1.12 -21.22
C GLN A 173 12.65 -1.36 -19.76
N TYR A 174 11.70 -2.27 -19.58
CA TYR A 174 11.22 -2.66 -18.25
C TYR A 174 11.05 -4.18 -18.16
N LYS A 175 11.11 -4.71 -16.94
CA LYS A 175 10.82 -6.12 -16.67
C LYS A 175 9.38 -6.28 -16.19
N GLU A 176 8.82 -7.48 -16.31
CA GLU A 176 7.49 -7.79 -15.77
C GLU A 176 7.41 -7.52 -14.26
N SER A 177 8.52 -7.69 -13.54
CA SER A 177 8.65 -7.35 -12.12
C SER A 177 8.55 -5.85 -11.79
N ASP A 178 8.71 -5.00 -12.79
CA ASP A 178 8.67 -3.53 -12.64
C ASP A 178 7.26 -2.98 -12.89
N ILE A 179 6.32 -3.83 -13.33
CA ILE A 179 4.91 -3.48 -13.50
C ILE A 179 4.26 -3.49 -12.11
N ILE A 180 3.84 -2.32 -11.65
CA ILE A 180 3.22 -2.14 -10.34
C ILE A 180 1.78 -1.67 -10.53
N GLU A 181 0.84 -2.43 -10.00
CA GLU A 181 -0.56 -2.01 -9.96
C GLU A 181 -0.81 -1.07 -8.79
N ILE A 182 -1.40 0.09 -9.06
CA ILE A 182 -1.82 1.10 -8.08
C ILE A 182 -3.28 0.85 -7.70
N GLY A 183 -3.57 0.93 -6.41
CA GLY A 183 -4.93 0.80 -5.88
C GLY A 183 -5.42 -0.66 -5.84
N VAL A 184 -4.54 -1.58 -5.43
CA VAL A 184 -4.91 -2.98 -5.16
C VAL A 184 -5.77 -3.03 -3.88
N GLU A 185 -6.91 -3.71 -3.95
CA GLU A 185 -7.87 -3.80 -2.84
C GLU A 185 -7.53 -4.92 -1.84
N ASP A 186 -6.85 -5.97 -2.30
CA ASP A 186 -6.61 -7.17 -1.51
C ASP A 186 -5.49 -6.95 -0.50
N VAL A 187 -5.89 -6.59 0.72
CA VAL A 187 -4.98 -6.40 1.86
C VAL A 187 -4.09 -7.63 2.08
N ALA A 188 -4.65 -8.84 1.95
CA ALA A 188 -3.90 -10.09 2.07
C ALA A 188 -2.76 -10.18 1.02
N LEU A 189 -3.05 -9.88 -0.25
CA LEU A 189 -2.03 -9.88 -1.31
C LEU A 189 -0.97 -8.81 -1.07
N LEU A 190 -1.35 -7.65 -0.55
CA LEU A 190 -0.41 -6.58 -0.21
C LEU A 190 0.51 -6.98 0.95
N GLU A 191 -0.03 -7.63 1.99
CA GLU A 191 0.76 -8.15 3.10
C GLU A 191 1.73 -9.25 2.67
N GLU A 192 1.30 -10.17 1.80
CA GLU A 192 2.17 -11.19 1.23
C GLU A 192 3.28 -10.58 0.38
N LYS A 193 2.94 -9.61 -0.49
CA LYS A 193 3.92 -8.85 -1.26
C LYS A 193 4.89 -8.13 -0.34
N GLN A 194 4.42 -7.49 0.74
CA GLN A 194 5.27 -6.83 1.73
C GLN A 194 6.24 -7.82 2.39
N LYS A 195 5.76 -8.97 2.85
CA LYS A 195 6.60 -10.04 3.42
C LYS A 195 7.63 -10.53 2.41
N SER A 196 7.26 -10.71 1.15
CA SER A 196 8.17 -11.17 0.10
C SER A 196 9.30 -10.16 -0.18
N ILE A 197 8.98 -8.86 -0.21
CA ILE A 197 9.95 -7.77 -0.40
C ILE A 197 10.95 -7.75 0.76
N ILE A 198 10.47 -7.86 1.99
CA ILE A 198 11.31 -7.87 3.19
C ILE A 198 12.24 -9.10 3.18
N LYS A 199 11.72 -10.29 2.83
CA LYS A 199 12.50 -11.52 2.71
C LYS A 199 13.61 -11.39 1.66
N LYS A 200 13.28 -10.90 0.46
CA LYS A 200 14.26 -10.67 -0.63
C LYS A 200 15.40 -9.74 -0.18
N ARG A 201 15.07 -8.63 0.49
CA ARG A 201 16.09 -7.72 1.04
C ARG A 201 16.97 -8.35 2.10
N LYS A 202 16.43 -9.16 3.00
CA LYS A 202 17.23 -9.86 4.02
C LYS A 202 18.23 -10.81 3.36
N LEU A 203 17.82 -11.51 2.30
CA LEU A 203 18.71 -12.38 1.51
C LEU A 203 19.80 -11.57 0.79
N GLU A 204 19.45 -10.46 0.15
CA GLU A 204 20.42 -9.59 -0.52
C GLU A 204 21.44 -8.98 0.44
N LYS A 205 21.03 -8.58 1.65
CA LYS A 205 21.95 -8.10 2.69
C LYS A 205 22.93 -9.18 3.09
N LYS A 206 22.45 -10.39 3.40
CA LYS A 206 23.32 -11.54 3.74
C LYS A 206 24.34 -11.84 2.65
N LYS A 207 23.94 -11.83 1.38
CA LYS A 207 24.86 -12.05 0.23
C LYS A 207 25.91 -10.94 0.09
N LYS A 208 25.54 -9.69 0.38
CA LYS A 208 26.49 -8.56 0.36
C LYS A 208 27.47 -8.64 1.52
N ASP A 209 27.00 -8.99 2.70
CA ASP A 209 27.83 -9.13 3.90
C ASP A 209 28.85 -10.27 3.72
N SER A 210 28.41 -11.42 3.18
CA SER A 210 29.32 -12.54 2.87
C SER A 210 30.35 -12.18 1.79
N PHE A 211 29.95 -11.45 0.75
CA PHE A 211 30.88 -10.97 -0.28
C PHE A 211 31.92 -9.97 0.27
N LEU A 212 31.50 -9.07 1.17
CA LEU A 212 32.39 -8.13 1.85
C LEU A 212 33.38 -8.83 2.79
N GLN A 213 32.96 -9.91 3.47
CA GLN A 213 33.84 -10.73 4.29
C GLN A 213 34.89 -11.47 3.46
N ALA A 214 34.48 -12.17 2.40
CA ALA A 214 35.41 -12.85 1.49
C ALA A 214 36.45 -11.89 0.88
N LYS A 215 36.04 -10.66 0.52
CA LYS A 215 36.96 -9.65 -0.03
C LYS A 215 37.96 -9.12 1.00
N LYS A 216 37.63 -9.13 2.30
CA LYS A 216 38.56 -8.76 3.39
C LYS A 216 39.58 -9.86 3.65
N GLU A 217 39.14 -11.12 3.61
CA GLU A 217 40.01 -12.29 3.78
C GLU A 217 41.05 -12.38 2.66
N MET A 218 40.65 -12.13 1.40
CA MET A 218 41.60 -12.10 0.27
C MET A 218 42.65 -10.98 0.41
N LYS A 219 42.25 -9.77 0.84
CA LYS A 219 43.18 -8.65 1.04
C LYS A 219 44.16 -8.85 2.19
N ASN A 220 43.75 -9.57 3.24
CA ASN A 220 44.63 -9.87 4.37
C ASN A 220 45.69 -10.92 3.99
N ASN A 221 45.36 -11.85 3.10
CA ASN A 221 46.30 -12.87 2.63
C ASN A 221 47.36 -12.30 1.66
N ASP A 222 47.03 -11.26 0.89
CA ASP A 222 47.98 -10.59 -0.01
C ASP A 222 48.96 -9.65 0.72
N ALA A 223 48.68 -9.28 1.98
CA ALA A 223 49.56 -8.42 2.79
C ALA A 223 50.58 -9.20 3.65
N VAL A 224 50.54 -10.54 3.60
CA VAL A 224 51.41 -11.46 4.40
C VAL A 224 52.42 -12.20 3.51
N LYS A 225 52.47 -11.89 2.20
CA LYS A 225 53.54 -12.31 1.27
C LYS A 225 54.42 -11.13 0.92
#